data_AF-A0A1I5UJD3-F1
#
_entry.id   AF-A0A1I5UJD3-F1
#
_cell.length_a   1.000
_cell.length_b   1.000
_cell.length_c   1.000
_cell.angle_alpha   90.00
_cell.angle_beta   90.00
_cell.angle_gamma   90.00
#
_symmetry.space_group_name_H-M   'P 1'
#
loop_
_entity.id
_entity.type
_entity.pdbx_description
1 polymer ?
#
loop_
_entity_poly.entity_id
_entity_poly.type
_entity_poly.pdbx_seq_one_letter_code
_entity_poly.pdbx_strand_id
1 'polypeptide(L)'
;MTTRLKLFLLATLPLWLGVFSPAAQAQSRDSLLRVYDTRTIYGYGDKYIMGGKQLPFRKLKTEFAPGVTSDLYQQGRHDRAVSRLLSVGAVAALVGSAVLRKNEQFGGIALLVVGVGLNIGSLRFSKKSTELVDRALWLRNKDVLFGSR
;
A
#
# COMPACT_ATOMS: atom_id res chain seq x y z
N MET A 1 -76.46 28.57 -4.06
CA MET A 1 -75.38 28.49 -3.05
C MET A 1 -74.55 27.25 -3.34
N THR A 2 -73.30 27.35 -3.82
CA THR A 2 -72.26 26.28 -3.73
C THR A 2 -70.92 26.66 -4.38
N THR A 3 -70.68 27.93 -4.76
CA THR A 3 -69.39 28.37 -5.33
C THR A 3 -68.28 28.59 -4.29
N ARG A 4 -68.60 28.55 -2.98
CA ARG A 4 -67.65 28.82 -1.90
C ARG A 4 -66.91 27.58 -1.36
N LEU A 5 -67.31 26.36 -1.75
CA LEU A 5 -66.70 25.14 -1.21
C LEU A 5 -65.47 24.64 -2.03
N LYS A 6 -65.36 25.03 -3.30
CA LYS A 6 -64.22 24.60 -4.17
C LYS A 6 -62.93 25.38 -3.93
N LEU A 7 -63.02 26.57 -3.32
CA LEU A 7 -61.86 27.43 -3.05
C LEU A 7 -61.06 27.02 -1.80
N PHE A 8 -61.66 26.25 -0.87
CA PHE A 8 -60.97 25.80 0.34
C PHE A 8 -60.11 24.54 0.13
N LEU A 9 -60.43 23.71 -0.87
CA LEU A 9 -59.68 22.47 -1.17
C LEU A 9 -58.44 22.68 -2.05
N LEU A 10 -58.32 23.84 -2.70
CA LEU A 10 -57.18 24.19 -3.55
C LEU A 10 -56.08 24.98 -2.82
N ALA A 11 -56.35 25.49 -1.61
CA ALA A 11 -55.41 26.31 -0.85
C ALA A 11 -54.52 25.51 0.11
N THR A 12 -54.80 24.23 0.36
CA THR A 12 -54.02 23.40 1.31
C THR A 12 -53.06 22.41 0.64
N LEU A 13 -53.13 22.26 -0.69
CA LEU A 13 -52.29 21.32 -1.44
C LEU A 13 -50.81 21.74 -1.64
N PRO A 14 -50.40 23.02 -1.67
CA PRO A 14 -48.99 23.34 -1.82
C PRO A 14 -48.20 23.27 -0.50
N LEU A 15 -48.88 23.13 0.65
CA LEU A 15 -48.25 23.16 1.98
C LEU A 15 -47.72 21.80 2.46
N TRP A 16 -48.06 20.71 1.78
CA TRP A 16 -47.58 19.35 2.12
C TRP A 16 -46.43 18.84 1.24
N LEU A 17 -46.08 19.55 0.16
CA LEU A 17 -45.01 19.14 -0.77
C LEU A 17 -43.67 19.85 -0.55
N GLY A 18 -43.58 20.79 0.39
CA GLY A 18 -42.44 21.72 0.50
C GLY A 18 -41.45 21.52 1.66
N VAL A 19 -41.69 20.61 2.61
CA VAL A 19 -40.94 20.64 3.90
C VAL A 19 -39.87 19.56 4.08
N PHE A 20 -39.80 18.54 3.22
CA PHE A 20 -38.80 17.49 3.40
C PHE A 20 -38.09 17.12 2.10
N SER A 21 -37.03 17.86 1.75
CA SER A 21 -35.80 17.26 1.19
C SER A 21 -34.66 18.28 1.05
N PRO A 22 -33.91 18.59 2.11
CA PRO A 22 -32.50 18.93 1.98
C PRO A 22 -31.69 17.66 2.19
N ALA A 23 -31.78 16.68 1.27
CA ALA A 23 -31.04 15.41 1.37
C ALA A 23 -29.98 15.23 0.27
N ALA A 24 -29.57 16.31 -0.41
CA ALA A 24 -28.62 16.23 -1.52
C ALA A 24 -27.21 16.78 -1.21
N GLN A 25 -26.86 16.99 0.06
CA GLN A 25 -25.52 17.49 0.45
C GLN A 25 -24.60 16.46 1.15
N ALA A 26 -25.04 15.20 1.28
CA ALA A 26 -24.19 14.12 1.79
C ALA A 26 -23.25 13.50 0.72
N GLN A 27 -23.49 13.76 -0.57
CA GLN A 27 -22.82 13.06 -1.67
C GLN A 27 -21.34 13.47 -1.88
N SER A 28 -20.92 14.61 -1.32
CA SER A 28 -19.55 15.12 -1.49
C SER A 28 -18.55 14.54 -0.48
N ARG A 29 -18.92 14.41 0.81
CA ARG A 29 -18.03 13.85 1.85
C ARG A 29 -17.77 12.36 1.66
N ASP A 30 -18.77 11.64 1.14
CA ASP A 30 -18.67 10.20 0.88
C ASP A 30 -17.69 9.90 -0.27
N SER A 31 -17.54 10.80 -1.24
CA SER A 31 -16.69 10.56 -2.41
C SER A 31 -15.20 10.40 -2.07
N LEU A 32 -14.65 11.27 -1.21
CA LEU A 32 -13.22 11.27 -0.89
C LEU A 32 -12.86 10.16 0.09
N LEU A 33 -13.71 9.92 1.10
CA LEU A 33 -13.57 8.78 2.00
C LEU A 33 -13.65 7.45 1.23
N ARG A 34 -14.60 7.33 0.30
CA ARG A 34 -14.72 6.16 -0.57
C ARG A 34 -13.50 5.99 -1.47
N VAL A 35 -12.97 7.07 -2.06
CA VAL A 35 -11.74 7.00 -2.87
C VAL A 35 -10.55 6.59 -2.02
N TYR A 36 -10.45 7.12 -0.80
CA TYR A 36 -9.44 6.73 0.17
C TYR A 36 -9.54 5.22 0.44
N ASP A 37 -10.68 4.71 0.88
CA ASP A 37 -10.85 3.30 1.26
C ASP A 37 -10.67 2.34 0.07
N THR A 38 -11.13 2.71 -1.12
CA THR A 38 -11.12 1.81 -2.29
C THR A 38 -9.85 1.88 -3.12
N ARG A 39 -9.17 3.03 -3.18
CA ARG A 39 -8.05 3.25 -4.12
C ARG A 39 -6.70 3.42 -3.46
N THR A 40 -6.61 3.65 -2.16
CA THR A 40 -5.30 3.72 -1.51
C THR A 40 -4.77 2.33 -1.20
N ILE A 41 -3.45 2.22 -1.23
CA ILE A 41 -2.74 0.98 -0.93
C ILE A 41 -1.98 1.16 0.37
N TYR A 42 -2.11 0.20 1.28
CA TYR A 42 -1.37 0.18 2.54
C TYR A 42 -0.51 -1.08 2.64
N GLY A 43 0.69 -0.92 3.20
CA GLY A 43 1.56 -2.03 3.56
C GLY A 43 1.17 -2.61 4.92
N TYR A 44 1.09 -3.95 4.99
CA TYR A 44 0.94 -4.71 6.23
C TYR A 44 1.94 -5.86 6.24
N GLY A 45 3.12 -5.62 6.81
CA GLY A 45 4.25 -6.55 6.75
C GLY A 45 4.68 -6.82 5.30
N ASP A 46 4.64 -8.09 4.88
CA ASP A 46 4.94 -8.51 3.50
C ASP A 46 3.73 -8.46 2.54
N LYS A 47 2.58 -8.00 3.02
CA LYS A 47 1.32 -7.95 2.28
C LYS A 47 0.93 -6.52 1.98
N TYR A 48 0.22 -6.31 0.89
CA TYR A 48 -0.33 -5.00 0.53
C TYR A 48 -1.84 -5.13 0.44
N ILE A 49 -2.58 -4.12 0.88
CA ILE A 49 -4.04 -4.15 0.92
C ILE A 49 -4.57 -2.92 0.21
N MET A 50 -5.58 -3.12 -0.64
CA MET A 50 -6.30 -2.06 -1.35
C MET A 50 -7.77 -2.42 -1.40
N GLY A 51 -8.66 -1.53 -0.95
CA GLY A 51 -10.11 -1.79 -0.97
C GLY A 51 -10.50 -3.12 -0.30
N GLY A 52 -9.82 -3.49 0.79
CA GLY A 52 -10.05 -4.75 1.51
C GLY A 52 -9.50 -6.02 0.84
N LYS A 53 -8.86 -5.90 -0.34
CA LYS A 53 -8.25 -7.04 -1.04
C LYS A 53 -6.75 -7.07 -0.86
N GLN A 54 -6.21 -8.25 -0.59
CA GLN A 54 -4.76 -8.45 -0.53
C GLN A 54 -4.15 -8.45 -1.93
N LEU A 55 -3.19 -7.57 -2.17
CA LEU A 55 -2.35 -7.53 -3.35
C LEU A 55 -0.98 -8.17 -3.06
N PRO A 56 -0.56 -9.14 -3.87
CA PRO A 56 0.81 -9.65 -3.82
C PRO A 56 1.78 -8.59 -4.38
N PHE A 57 3.00 -8.59 -3.86
CA PHE A 57 4.04 -7.61 -4.24
C PHE A 57 4.23 -7.47 -5.75
N ARG A 58 4.17 -8.58 -6.51
CA ARG A 58 4.32 -8.57 -7.98
C ARG A 58 3.23 -7.76 -8.69
N LYS A 59 2.01 -7.71 -8.14
CA LYS A 59 0.88 -6.99 -8.72
C LYS A 59 0.89 -5.50 -8.39
N LEU A 60 1.75 -5.01 -7.48
CA LEU A 60 1.91 -3.56 -7.26
C LEU A 60 2.45 -2.84 -8.50
N LYS A 61 3.21 -3.54 -9.35
CA LYS A 61 3.78 -2.94 -10.57
C LYS A 61 2.70 -2.26 -11.44
N THR A 62 1.50 -2.85 -11.52
CA THR A 62 0.42 -2.32 -12.36
C THR A 62 -0.26 -1.09 -11.77
N GLU A 63 -0.02 -0.80 -10.49
CA GLU A 63 -0.63 0.31 -9.76
C GLU A 63 0.23 1.59 -9.81
N PHE A 64 1.45 1.51 -10.32
CA PHE A 64 2.35 2.65 -10.45
C PHE A 64 2.30 3.23 -11.86
N ALA A 65 2.22 4.55 -11.93
CA ALA A 65 2.32 5.26 -13.19
C ALA A 65 3.76 5.21 -13.73
N PRO A 66 3.96 5.28 -15.05
CA PRO A 66 5.29 5.45 -15.63
C PRO A 66 5.99 6.69 -15.05
N GLY A 67 7.29 6.59 -14.78
CA GLY A 67 8.10 7.65 -14.17
C GLY A 67 8.50 7.32 -12.73
N VAL A 68 8.52 8.34 -11.86
CA VAL A 68 9.16 8.28 -10.53
C VAL A 68 8.64 7.15 -9.65
N THR A 69 7.32 6.89 -9.64
CA THR A 69 6.75 5.83 -8.79
C THR A 69 7.12 4.42 -9.27
N SER A 70 7.14 4.21 -10.60
CA SER A 70 7.63 2.96 -11.20
C SER A 70 9.12 2.75 -10.91
N ASP A 71 9.95 3.79 -11.04
CA ASP A 71 11.40 3.67 -10.83
C ASP A 71 11.76 3.33 -9.39
N LEU A 72 11.11 3.99 -8.42
CA LEU A 72 11.24 3.68 -7.00
C LEU A 72 10.82 2.23 -6.70
N TYR A 73 9.71 1.77 -7.30
CA TYR A 73 9.28 0.38 -7.15
C TYR A 73 10.29 -0.61 -7.75
N GLN A 74 10.86 -0.33 -8.92
CA GLN A 74 11.87 -1.20 -9.55
C GLN A 74 13.16 -1.26 -8.73
N GLN A 75 13.62 -0.12 -8.22
CA GLN A 75 14.79 -0.07 -7.35
C GLN A 75 14.53 -0.82 -6.05
N GLY A 76 13.36 -0.64 -5.43
CA GLY A 76 12.95 -1.43 -4.28
C GLY A 76 12.89 -2.93 -4.58
N ARG A 77 12.38 -3.33 -5.75
CA ARG A 77 12.38 -4.73 -6.23
C ARG A 77 13.79 -5.31 -6.34
N HIS A 78 14.72 -4.53 -6.89
CA HIS A 78 16.11 -4.93 -7.03
C HIS A 78 16.77 -5.12 -5.66
N ASP A 79 16.62 -4.14 -4.76
CA ASP A 79 17.18 -4.22 -3.40
C ASP A 79 16.60 -5.41 -2.62
N ARG A 80 15.32 -5.76 -2.83
CA ARG A 80 14.71 -6.97 -2.24
C ARG A 80 15.33 -8.26 -2.78
N ALA A 81 15.65 -8.30 -4.07
CA ALA A 81 16.29 -9.45 -4.69
C ALA A 81 17.72 -9.62 -4.15
N VAL A 82 18.49 -8.53 -4.07
CA VAL A 82 19.83 -8.52 -3.47
C VAL A 82 19.78 -8.97 -2.01
N SER A 83 18.84 -8.43 -1.22
CA SER A 83 18.64 -8.84 0.17
C SER A 83 18.43 -10.35 0.28
N ARG A 84 17.54 -10.94 -0.54
CA ARG A 84 17.29 -12.39 -0.54
C ARG A 84 18.54 -13.20 -0.89
N LEU A 85 19.30 -12.77 -1.90
CA LEU A 85 20.55 -13.44 -2.28
C LEU A 85 21.57 -13.41 -1.14
N LEU A 86 21.72 -12.25 -0.49
CA LEU A 86 22.59 -12.10 0.67
C LEU A 86 22.13 -12.96 1.85
N SER A 87 20.81 -13.03 2.13
CA SER A 87 20.28 -13.90 3.19
C SER A 87 20.52 -15.38 2.91
N VAL A 88 20.31 -15.84 1.67
CA VAL A 88 20.61 -17.23 1.29
C VAL A 88 22.10 -17.52 1.41
N GLY A 89 22.95 -16.62 0.95
CA GLY A 89 24.40 -16.72 1.11
C GLY A 89 24.82 -16.73 2.58
N ALA A 90 24.19 -15.92 3.43
CA ALA A 90 24.43 -15.89 4.87
C ALA A 90 24.10 -17.24 5.52
N VAL A 91 22.94 -17.83 5.20
CA VAL A 91 22.55 -19.15 5.72
C VAL A 91 23.54 -20.22 5.27
N ALA A 92 23.92 -20.23 3.98
CA ALA A 92 24.89 -21.17 3.45
C ALA A 92 26.26 -21.05 4.14
N ALA A 93 26.74 -19.82 4.36
CA ALA A 93 28.01 -19.56 5.04
C ALA A 93 27.97 -19.98 6.52
N LEU A 94 26.85 -19.73 7.23
CA LEU A 94 26.68 -20.15 8.62
C LEU A 94 26.63 -21.68 8.74
N VAL A 95 25.86 -22.37 7.91
CA VAL A 95 25.82 -23.84 7.88
C VAL A 95 27.18 -24.41 7.51
N GLY A 96 27.82 -23.85 6.48
CA GLY A 96 29.18 -24.22 6.06
C GLY A 96 30.20 -24.05 7.19
N SER A 97 30.11 -22.95 7.95
CA SER A 97 30.97 -22.71 9.11
C SER A 97 30.82 -23.81 10.17
N ALA A 98 29.59 -24.25 10.44
CA ALA A 98 29.32 -25.27 11.45
C ALA A 98 29.88 -26.64 11.06
N VAL A 99 29.87 -26.95 9.76
CA VAL A 99 30.44 -28.20 9.22
C VAL A 99 31.97 -28.14 9.18
N LEU A 100 32.54 -27.05 8.66
CA LEU A 100 33.99 -26.90 8.47
C LEU A 100 34.75 -26.73 9.78
N ARG A 101 34.13 -26.13 10.80
CA ARG A 101 34.77 -25.92 12.11
C ARG A 101 35.20 -27.22 12.81
N LYS A 102 34.70 -28.39 12.37
CA LYS A 102 35.15 -29.70 12.84
C LYS A 102 36.54 -30.09 12.35
N ASN A 103 36.92 -29.66 11.14
CA ASN A 103 38.19 -30.05 10.50
C ASN A 103 39.16 -28.88 10.33
N GLU A 104 38.63 -27.67 10.10
CA GLU A 104 39.39 -26.46 9.77
C GLU A 104 38.87 -25.28 10.60
N GLN A 105 39.52 -25.02 11.73
CA GLN A 105 39.08 -24.02 12.70
C GLN A 105 39.07 -22.61 12.10
N PHE A 106 40.10 -22.27 11.31
CA PHE A 106 40.23 -20.97 10.67
C PHE A 106 39.18 -20.77 9.55
N GLY A 107 39.00 -21.77 8.68
CA GLY A 107 37.99 -21.74 7.63
C GLY A 107 36.56 -21.63 8.18
N GLY A 108 36.27 -22.34 9.27
CA GLY A 108 35.00 -22.22 9.99
C GLY A 108 34.76 -20.81 10.54
N ILE A 109 35.76 -20.20 11.20
CA ILE A 109 35.61 -18.84 11.75
C ILE A 109 35.43 -17.81 10.64
N ALA A 110 36.20 -17.90 9.55
CA ALA A 110 36.09 -16.99 8.41
C ALA A 110 34.67 -17.02 7.80
N LEU A 111 34.13 -18.21 7.57
CA LEU A 111 32.76 -18.36 7.05
C LEU A 111 31.69 -17.84 8.00
N LEU A 112 31.90 -17.97 9.31
CA LEU A 112 30.97 -17.43 10.31
C LEU A 112 30.92 -15.90 10.23
N VAL A 113 32.08 -15.24 10.19
CA VAL A 113 32.16 -13.78 10.04
C VAL A 113 31.50 -13.32 8.74
N VAL A 114 31.77 -14.01 7.63
CA VAL A 114 31.12 -13.75 6.34
C VAL A 114 29.61 -13.93 6.45
N GLY A 115 29.14 -15.01 7.08
CA GLY A 115 27.72 -15.28 7.28
C GLY A 115 27.01 -14.17 8.06
N VAL A 116 27.62 -13.69 9.15
CA VAL A 116 27.08 -12.56 9.93
C VAL A 116 27.07 -11.28 9.10
N GLY A 117 28.16 -10.98 8.38
CA GLY A 117 28.26 -9.79 7.54
C GLY A 117 27.22 -9.76 6.41
N LEU A 118 27.04 -10.89 5.72
CA LEU A 118 26.00 -11.05 4.69
C LEU A 118 24.60 -10.89 5.28
N ASN A 119 24.35 -11.42 6.48
CA ASN A 119 23.06 -11.29 7.13
C ASN A 119 22.73 -9.82 7.47
N ILE A 120 23.69 -9.08 8.05
CA ILE A 120 23.55 -7.64 8.32
C ILE A 120 23.33 -6.86 7.03
N GLY A 121 24.11 -7.15 5.99
CA GLY A 121 23.94 -6.56 4.66
C GLY A 121 22.54 -6.80 4.10
N SER A 122 22.03 -8.03 4.23
CA SER A 122 20.69 -8.39 3.77
C SER A 122 19.59 -7.55 4.43
N LEU A 123 19.71 -7.29 5.74
CA LEU A 123 18.75 -6.46 6.49
C LEU A 123 18.76 -5.01 6.00
N ARG A 124 19.94 -4.45 5.71
CA ARG A 124 20.07 -3.09 5.17
C ARG A 124 19.35 -2.94 3.83
N PHE A 125 19.57 -3.88 2.91
CA PHE A 125 18.88 -3.87 1.62
C PHE A 125 17.37 -4.12 1.75
N SER A 126 16.94 -4.95 2.71
CA SER A 126 15.53 -5.16 2.99
C SER A 126 14.85 -3.88 3.48
N LYS A 127 15.48 -3.14 4.40
CA LYS A 127 14.96 -1.86 4.90
C LYS A 127 14.86 -0.84 3.79
N LYS A 128 15.94 -0.66 3.02
CA LYS A 128 15.97 0.27 1.88
C LYS A 128 14.93 -0.06 0.81
N SER A 129 14.75 -1.35 0.50
CA SER A 129 13.70 -1.82 -0.40
C SER A 129 12.31 -1.42 0.08
N THR A 130 12.03 -1.62 1.37
CA THR A 130 10.74 -1.29 1.98
C THR A 130 10.49 0.22 1.93
N GLU A 131 11.49 1.03 2.28
CA GLU A 131 11.41 2.48 2.23
C GLU A 131 11.12 3.03 0.83
N LEU A 132 11.78 2.50 -0.21
CA LEU A 132 11.54 2.89 -1.59
C LEU A 132 10.13 2.55 -2.05
N VAL A 133 9.63 1.37 -1.68
CA VAL A 133 8.27 0.94 -2.01
C VAL A 133 7.25 1.78 -1.25
N ASP A 134 7.46 2.06 0.03
CA ASP A 134 6.57 2.90 0.83
C ASP A 134 6.52 4.34 0.29
N ARG A 135 7.66 4.86 -0.17
CA ARG A 135 7.72 6.17 -0.84
C ARG A 135 6.95 6.17 -2.16
N ALA A 136 7.08 5.11 -2.96
CA ALA A 136 6.31 4.95 -4.20
C ALA A 136 4.80 4.87 -3.93
N LEU A 137 4.41 4.13 -2.89
CA LEU A 137 3.02 4.02 -2.43
C LEU A 137 2.48 5.36 -1.94
N TRP A 138 3.26 6.10 -1.16
CA TRP A 138 2.88 7.41 -0.67
C TRP A 138 2.65 8.40 -1.81
N LEU A 139 3.58 8.46 -2.78
CA LEU A 139 3.44 9.32 -3.96
C LEU A 139 2.19 8.95 -4.77
N ARG A 140 1.98 7.67 -5.05
CA ARG A 140 0.78 7.18 -5.74
C ARG A 140 -0.51 7.54 -4.98
N ASN A 141 -0.57 7.28 -3.68
CA ASN A 141 -1.75 7.57 -2.87
C ASN A 141 -2.01 9.08 -2.80
N LYS A 142 -0.96 9.91 -2.72
CA LYS A 142 -1.08 11.37 -2.83
C LYS A 142 -1.71 11.77 -4.15
N ASP A 143 -1.24 11.20 -5.27
CA ASP A 143 -1.77 11.53 -6.60
C ASP A 143 -3.23 11.08 -6.77
N VAL A 144 -3.63 9.97 -6.13
CA VAL A 144 -5.02 9.51 -6.09
C VAL A 144 -5.93 10.46 -5.30
N LEU A 145 -5.43 11.04 -4.21
CA LEU A 145 -6.23 11.90 -3.31
C LEU A 145 -6.29 13.36 -3.76
N PHE A 146 -5.22 13.87 -4.36
CA PHE A 146 -5.08 15.29 -4.69
C PHE A 146 -4.97 15.57 -6.20
N GLY A 147 -4.99 14.53 -7.03
CA GLY A 147 -4.75 14.61 -8.47
C GLY A 147 -3.26 14.67 -8.80
N SER A 148 -2.90 14.21 -10.00
CA SER A 148 -1.56 14.42 -10.57
C SER A 148 -1.43 15.90 -10.93
N ARG A 149 -0.58 16.64 -10.22
CA ARG A 149 -0.13 17.97 -10.64
C ARG A 149 1.02 17.82 -11.62
#